data_AF-A0A658ICW0-F1
#
_entry.id   AF-A0A658ICW0-F1
#
_cell.length_a   1.000
_cell.length_b   1.000
_cell.length_c   1.000
_cell.angle_alpha   90.00
_cell.angle_beta   90.00
_cell.angle_gamma   90.00
#
_symmetry.space_group_name_H-M   'P 1'
#
loop_
_entity.id
_entity.type
_entity.pdbx_description
1 polymer ?
#
loop_
_entity_poly.entity_id
_entity_poly.type
_entity_poly.pdbx_seq_one_letter_code
_entity_poly.pdbx_strand_id
1 'polypeptide(L)'
;MYFLGLVFYILTAVCYLLFPAIKNMVNQAAFLAPQITYACGVLFILPLLLFLTHWVFRLKARKYYALLATQTKLAASVAVSLGLIGTFMGLTDMVSAISGSLGGEGDLAAKMGAMISSISSALTAMSFAFLTSILGVTVSVLLLVSLN
;
A
#
# COMPACT_ATOMS: atom_id res chain seq x y z
N MET A 1 10.73 0.54 -19.72
CA MET A 1 10.06 1.82 -19.45
C MET A 1 10.40 2.75 -20.59
N TYR A 2 9.39 3.15 -21.33
CA TYR A 2 9.52 4.26 -22.27
C TYR A 2 9.48 5.58 -21.49
N PHE A 3 9.79 6.70 -22.14
CA PHE A 3 9.65 8.05 -21.54
C PHE A 3 8.27 8.29 -20.92
N LEU A 4 7.25 7.60 -21.43
CA LEU A 4 5.87 7.63 -20.95
C LEU A 4 5.75 7.13 -19.49
N GLY A 5 6.58 6.17 -19.07
CA GLY A 5 6.64 5.72 -17.69
C GLY A 5 7.10 6.81 -16.72
N LEU A 6 8.09 7.62 -17.10
CA LEU A 6 8.55 8.76 -16.28
C LEU A 6 7.43 9.78 -16.05
N VAL A 7 6.56 9.99 -17.05
CA VAL A 7 5.41 10.90 -16.93
C VAL A 7 4.46 10.41 -15.83
N PHE A 8 4.19 9.11 -15.73
CA PHE A 8 3.33 8.57 -14.67
C PHE A 8 3.92 8.73 -13.26
N TYR A 9 5.24 8.60 -13.09
CA TYR A 9 5.88 8.88 -11.79
C TYR A 9 5.77 10.35 -11.41
N ILE A 10 6.02 11.27 -12.35
CA ILE A 10 5.86 12.71 -12.12
C ILE A 10 4.41 13.03 -11.78
N LEU A 11 3.47 12.49 -12.55
CA LEU A 11 2.03 12.70 -12.35
C LEU A 11 1.58 12.17 -10.99
N THR A 12 2.10 11.03 -10.54
CA THR A 12 1.83 10.48 -9.20
C THR A 12 2.31 11.43 -8.10
N ALA A 13 3.53 11.97 -8.22
CA ALA A 13 4.06 12.94 -7.25
C ALA A 13 3.25 14.26 -7.27
N VAL A 14 2.88 14.75 -8.45
CA VAL A 14 2.04 15.94 -8.60
C VAL A 14 0.66 15.71 -7.99
N CYS A 15 0.04 14.55 -8.22
CA CYS A 15 -1.24 14.18 -7.63
C CYS A 15 -1.17 14.15 -6.09
N TYR A 16 -0.09 13.64 -5.52
CA TYR A 16 0.12 13.66 -4.07
C TYR A 16 0.19 15.09 -3.50
N LEU A 17 0.79 16.04 -4.23
CA LEU A 17 0.91 17.44 -3.78
C LEU A 17 -0.35 18.27 -4.02
N LEU A 18 -1.05 18.05 -5.14
CA LEU A 18 -2.22 18.83 -5.54
C LEU A 18 -3.51 18.40 -4.85
N PHE A 19 -3.69 17.10 -4.57
CA PHE A 19 -4.94 16.57 -4.03
C PHE A 19 -4.80 16.19 -2.55
N PRO A 20 -5.43 16.94 -1.63
CA PRO A 20 -5.39 16.64 -0.20
C PRO A 20 -5.90 15.24 0.15
N ALA A 21 -6.89 14.73 -0.60
CA ALA A 21 -7.45 13.40 -0.40
C ALA A 21 -6.38 12.30 -0.60
N ILE A 22 -5.57 12.41 -1.65
CA ILE A 22 -4.49 11.45 -1.95
C ILE A 22 -3.41 11.56 -0.88
N LYS A 23 -3.01 12.78 -0.53
CA LYS A 23 -2.02 13.04 0.52
C LYS A 23 -2.44 12.42 1.85
N ASN A 24 -3.67 12.70 2.28
CA ASN A 24 -4.22 12.19 3.53
C ASN A 24 -4.34 10.66 3.51
N MET A 25 -4.79 10.07 2.39
CA MET A 25 -4.87 8.62 2.24
C MET A 25 -3.50 7.95 2.43
N VAL A 26 -2.47 8.44 1.74
CA VAL A 26 -1.11 7.89 1.83
C VAL A 26 -0.51 8.10 3.22
N ASN A 27 -0.70 9.28 3.82
CA ASN A 27 -0.20 9.56 5.17
C ASN A 27 -0.92 8.71 6.23
N GLN A 28 -2.22 8.48 6.06
CA GLN A 28 -3.01 7.62 6.93
C GLN A 28 -2.56 6.16 6.81
N ALA A 29 -2.28 5.69 5.59
CA ALA A 29 -1.71 4.36 5.37
C ALA A 29 -0.32 4.22 6.01
N ALA A 30 0.53 5.26 5.92
CA ALA A 30 1.84 5.27 6.56
C ALA A 30 1.76 5.28 8.10
N PHE A 31 0.75 5.94 8.66
CA PHE A 31 0.51 5.97 10.10
C PHE A 31 -0.01 4.63 10.63
N LEU A 32 -1.02 4.06 9.96
CA LEU A 32 -1.65 2.80 10.39
C LEU A 32 -0.79 1.58 10.08
N ALA A 33 -0.18 1.53 8.90
CA ALA A 33 0.54 0.38 8.36
C ALA A 33 1.93 0.76 7.83
N PRO A 34 2.85 1.23 8.69
CA PRO A 34 4.14 1.76 8.25
C PRO A 34 4.96 0.73 7.48
N GLN A 35 5.04 -0.52 7.96
CA GLN A 35 5.90 -1.54 7.31
C GLN A 35 5.44 -1.84 5.87
N ILE A 36 4.13 -2.04 5.69
CA ILE A 36 3.55 -2.34 4.37
C ILE A 36 3.65 -1.13 3.45
N THR A 37 3.32 0.06 3.96
CA THR A 37 3.34 1.30 3.18
C THR A 37 4.74 1.62 2.68
N TYR A 38 5.75 1.54 3.54
CA TYR A 38 7.13 1.80 3.13
C TYR A 38 7.68 0.70 2.22
N ALA A 39 7.32 -0.57 2.44
CA ALA A 39 7.71 -1.66 1.53
C ALA A 39 7.15 -1.42 0.11
N CYS A 40 5.87 -1.09 -0.01
CA CYS A 40 5.26 -0.71 -1.29
C CYS A 40 5.90 0.54 -1.91
N GLY A 41 6.24 1.55 -1.09
CA GLY A 41 6.96 2.74 -1.55
C GLY A 41 8.35 2.42 -2.11
N VAL A 42 9.11 1.54 -1.45
CA VAL A 42 10.42 1.08 -1.94
C VAL A 42 10.27 0.29 -3.24
N LEU A 43 9.30 -0.61 -3.31
CA LEU A 43 9.00 -1.37 -4.54
C LEU A 43 8.59 -0.45 -5.70
N PHE A 44 7.91 0.65 -5.40
CA PHE A 44 7.57 1.67 -6.40
C PHE A 44 8.81 2.42 -6.90
N ILE A 45 9.72 2.82 -6.01
CA ILE A 45 10.89 3.63 -6.36
C ILE A 45 11.98 2.79 -7.06
N LEU A 46 12.10 1.50 -6.74
CA LEU A 46 13.21 0.65 -7.21
C LEU A 46 13.30 0.56 -8.75
N PRO A 47 12.21 0.32 -9.51
CA PRO A 47 12.25 0.36 -10.98
C PRO A 47 12.65 1.72 -11.55
N LEU A 48 12.23 2.82 -10.93
CA LEU A 48 12.64 4.17 -11.33
C LEU A 48 14.15 4.36 -11.17
N LEU A 49 14.73 3.95 -10.04
CA LEU A 49 16.17 4.03 -9.80
C LEU A 49 16.96 3.17 -10.80
N LEU A 50 16.47 1.96 -11.08
CA LEU A 50 17.07 1.11 -12.12
C LEU A 50 16.99 1.77 -13.49
N PHE A 51 15.86 2.38 -13.85
CA PHE A 51 15.74 3.09 -15.12
C PHE A 51 16.71 4.29 -15.23
N LEU A 52 16.84 5.08 -14.17
CA LEU A 52 17.75 6.23 -14.11
C LEU A 52 19.21 5.81 -14.24
N THR A 53 19.63 4.71 -13.58
CA THR A 53 21.00 4.21 -13.74
C THR A 53 21.28 3.76 -15.18
N HIS A 54 20.34 3.08 -15.83
CA HIS A 54 20.51 2.69 -17.24
C HIS A 54 20.58 3.90 -18.18
N TRP A 55 19.83 4.95 -17.88
CA TRP A 55 19.87 6.22 -18.61
C TRP A 55 21.25 6.88 -18.50
N VAL A 56 21.78 7.02 -17.28
CA VAL A 56 23.08 7.66 -17.01
C VAL A 56 24.24 6.88 -17.62
N PHE A 57 24.25 5.55 -17.46
CA PHE A 57 25.33 4.68 -17.96
C PHE A 57 25.18 4.30 -19.45
N ARG A 58 24.15 4.81 -20.15
CA ARG A 58 23.87 4.54 -21.57
C ARG A 58 23.90 3.05 -21.94
N LEU A 59 23.42 2.19 -21.05
CA LEU A 59 23.37 0.74 -21.25
C LEU A 59 22.24 0.39 -22.24
N LYS A 60 22.56 0.36 -23.53
CA LYS A 60 21.58 0.13 -24.63
C LYS A 60 21.27 -1.33 -24.93
N ALA A 61 21.80 -2.29 -24.16
CA ALA A 61 21.60 -3.71 -24.49
C ALA A 61 20.18 -4.19 -24.15
N ARG A 62 19.56 -4.93 -25.09
CA ARG A 62 18.19 -5.47 -24.97
C ARG A 62 17.97 -6.32 -23.71
N LYS A 63 19.02 -7.01 -23.23
CA LYS A 63 19.03 -7.81 -22.00
C LYS A 63 18.65 -6.97 -20.76
N TYR A 64 19.14 -5.74 -20.67
CA TYR A 64 18.90 -4.86 -19.52
C TYR A 64 17.45 -4.37 -19.46
N TYR A 65 16.85 -4.07 -20.62
CA TYR A 65 15.43 -3.72 -20.70
C TYR A 65 14.51 -4.89 -20.32
N ALA A 66 14.88 -6.12 -20.71
CA ALA A 66 14.15 -7.32 -20.30
C ALA A 66 14.22 -7.54 -18.79
N LEU A 67 15.39 -7.35 -18.17
CA LEU A 67 15.55 -7.43 -16.71
C LEU A 67 14.73 -6.36 -15.98
N LEU A 68 14.77 -5.10 -16.43
CA LEU A 68 13.95 -4.03 -15.87
C LEU A 68 12.46 -4.38 -15.93
N ALA A 69 12.02 -4.95 -17.06
CA ALA A 69 10.63 -5.34 -17.23
C ALA A 69 10.21 -6.45 -16.26
N THR A 70 11.04 -7.48 -16.10
CA THR A 70 10.79 -8.57 -15.14
C THR A 70 10.77 -8.05 -13.70
N GLN A 71 11.73 -7.21 -13.30
CA GLN A 71 11.81 -6.65 -11.94
C GLN A 71 10.58 -5.79 -11.61
N THR A 72 10.12 -4.98 -12.55
CA THR A 72 8.94 -4.13 -12.35
C THR A 72 7.66 -4.97 -12.23
N LYS A 73 7.51 -6.03 -13.05
CA LYS A 73 6.37 -6.96 -12.94
C LYS A 73 6.39 -7.74 -11.62
N LEU A 74 7.56 -8.16 -11.17
CA LEU A 74 7.73 -8.79 -9.86
C LEU A 74 7.36 -7.82 -8.74
N ALA A 75 7.88 -6.59 -8.76
CA ALA A 75 7.54 -5.55 -7.79
C ALA A 75 6.02 -5.27 -7.74
N ALA A 76 5.37 -5.22 -8.91
CA ALA A 76 3.93 -5.05 -9.01
C ALA A 76 3.15 -6.23 -8.38
N SER A 77 3.58 -7.47 -8.59
CA SER A 77 2.96 -8.65 -7.99
C SER A 77 3.14 -8.69 -6.46
N VAL A 78 4.34 -8.37 -5.99
CA VAL A 78 4.65 -8.30 -4.56
C VAL A 78 3.86 -7.20 -3.87
N ALA A 79 3.69 -6.03 -4.50
CA ALA A 79 2.88 -4.93 -3.96
C ALA A 79 1.42 -5.34 -3.71
N VAL A 80 0.79 -6.07 -4.64
CA VAL A 80 -0.57 -6.61 -4.43
C VAL A 80 -0.58 -7.58 -3.24
N SER A 81 0.40 -8.48 -3.20
CA SER A 81 0.50 -9.50 -2.14
C SER A 81 0.66 -8.86 -0.76
N LEU A 82 1.48 -7.82 -0.64
CA LEU A 82 1.63 -7.05 0.59
C LEU A 82 0.33 -6.35 1.01
N GLY A 83 -0.43 -5.79 0.05
CA GLY A 83 -1.75 -5.21 0.33
C GLY A 83 -2.77 -6.24 0.81
N LEU A 84 -2.76 -7.45 0.24
CA LEU A 84 -3.61 -8.57 0.67
C LEU A 84 -3.23 -9.07 2.07
N ILE A 85 -1.94 -9.15 2.39
CA ILE A 85 -1.47 -9.48 3.74
C ILE A 85 -1.95 -8.45 4.75
N GLY A 86 -1.83 -7.15 4.44
CA GLY A 86 -2.36 -6.08 5.29
C GLY A 86 -3.88 -6.17 5.48
N THR A 87 -4.61 -6.53 4.43
CA THR A 87 -6.05 -6.78 4.53
C THR A 87 -6.34 -7.92 5.50
N PHE A 88 -5.61 -9.03 5.39
CA PHE A 88 -5.78 -10.20 6.26
C PHE A 88 -5.47 -9.89 7.73
N MET A 89 -4.39 -9.13 7.99
CA MET A 89 -4.04 -8.68 9.33
C MET A 89 -5.15 -7.82 9.94
N GLY A 90 -5.61 -6.78 9.24
CA GLY A 90 -6.65 -5.90 9.78
C GLY A 90 -8.00 -6.60 9.98
N LEU A 91 -8.36 -7.58 9.12
CA LEU A 91 -9.56 -8.40 9.34
C LEU A 91 -9.42 -9.31 10.58
N THR A 92 -8.22 -9.85 10.83
CA THR A 92 -7.95 -10.68 12.02
C THR A 92 -8.06 -9.86 13.30
N ASP A 93 -7.52 -8.64 13.29
CA ASP A 93 -7.60 -7.70 14.42
C ASP A 93 -9.06 -7.27 14.67
N MET A 94 -9.83 -7.03 13.60
CA MET A 94 -11.25 -6.70 13.68
C MET A 94 -12.05 -7.83 14.36
N VAL A 95 -11.84 -9.09 13.96
CA VAL A 95 -12.51 -10.24 14.56
C VAL A 95 -12.13 -10.39 16.04
N SER A 96 -10.85 -10.18 16.37
CA SER A 96 -10.34 -10.23 17.74
C SER A 96 -10.95 -9.14 18.63
N ALA A 97 -11.12 -7.93 18.11
CA ALA A 97 -11.76 -6.83 18.83
C ALA A 97 -13.24 -7.14 19.15
N ILE A 98 -13.97 -7.71 18.18
CA ILE A 98 -15.39 -8.05 18.36
C ILE A 98 -15.55 -9.22 19.33
N SER A 99 -14.77 -10.29 19.18
CA SER A 99 -14.85 -11.47 20.06
C SER A 99 -14.54 -11.11 21.52
N GLY A 100 -13.60 -10.21 21.75
CA GLY A 100 -13.28 -9.70 23.09
C GLY A 100 -14.45 -9.00 23.79
N SER A 101 -15.33 -8.31 23.05
CA SER A 101 -16.51 -7.65 23.66
C SER A 101 -17.64 -8.62 24.05
N LEU A 102 -17.75 -9.77 23.38
CA LEU A 102 -18.84 -10.71 23.58
C LEU A 102 -18.62 -11.63 24.79
N GLY A 103 -17.37 -11.79 25.24
CA GLY A 103 -16.99 -12.67 26.36
C GLY A 103 -16.96 -12.02 27.75
N GLY A 104 -17.21 -10.72 27.89
CA GLY A 104 -17.04 -10.01 29.17
C GLY A 104 -18.20 -10.20 30.16
N GLU A 105 -17.88 -10.56 31.41
CA GLU A 105 -18.78 -10.45 32.57
C GLU A 105 -18.84 -9.00 33.08
N GLY A 106 -20.04 -8.51 33.45
CA GLY A 106 -20.23 -7.15 33.98
C GLY A 106 -21.66 -6.63 33.83
N ASP A 107 -21.95 -5.55 34.57
CA ASP A 107 -23.24 -4.83 34.53
C ASP A 107 -23.48 -4.17 33.15
N LEU A 108 -24.73 -3.84 32.83
CA LEU A 108 -25.17 -3.40 31.50
C LEU A 108 -24.35 -2.21 30.97
N ALA A 109 -24.01 -1.27 31.84
CA ALA A 109 -23.18 -0.11 31.51
C ALA A 109 -21.73 -0.49 31.14
N ALA A 110 -21.14 -1.47 31.84
CA ALA A 110 -19.80 -1.97 31.54
C ALA A 110 -19.78 -2.71 30.20
N LYS A 111 -20.84 -3.49 29.90
CA LYS A 111 -20.99 -4.14 28.58
C LYS A 111 -21.16 -3.15 27.44
N MET A 112 -21.95 -2.09 27.63
CA MET A 112 -22.09 -1.02 26.63
C MET A 112 -20.75 -0.30 26.37
N GLY A 113 -19.99 0.01 27.43
CA GLY A 113 -18.66 0.61 27.28
C GLY A 113 -17.67 -0.29 26.54
N ALA A 114 -17.63 -1.58 26.88
CA ALA A 114 -16.80 -2.57 26.20
C ALA A 114 -17.19 -2.72 24.71
N MET A 115 -18.49 -2.73 24.40
CA MET A 115 -18.99 -2.83 23.03
C MET A 115 -18.57 -1.61 22.18
N ILE A 116 -18.73 -0.39 22.70
CA ILE A 116 -18.32 0.83 21.98
C ILE A 116 -16.81 0.84 21.70
N SER A 117 -16.02 0.44 22.70
CA SER A 117 -14.56 0.33 22.56
C SER A 117 -14.17 -0.69 21.48
N SER A 118 -14.79 -1.87 21.49
CA SER A 118 -14.54 -2.91 20.50
C SER A 118 -14.97 -2.52 19.09
N ILE A 119 -16.09 -1.80 18.93
CA ILE A 119 -16.50 -1.26 17.63
C ILE A 119 -15.48 -0.24 17.12
N SER A 120 -15.03 0.68 17.98
CA SER A 120 -14.02 1.67 17.61
C SER A 120 -12.70 1.01 17.19
N SER A 121 -12.27 -0.02 17.92
CA SER A 121 -11.08 -0.81 17.59
C SER A 121 -11.25 -1.57 16.26
N ALA A 122 -12.40 -2.23 16.08
CA ALA A 122 -12.75 -2.94 14.85
C ALA A 122 -12.77 -2.02 13.63
N LEU A 123 -13.31 -0.81 13.75
CA LEU A 123 -13.31 0.19 12.68
C LEU A 123 -11.89 0.66 12.32
N THR A 124 -11.01 0.79 13.31
CA THR A 124 -9.61 1.15 13.07
C THR A 124 -8.87 0.03 12.33
N ALA A 125 -9.07 -1.22 12.75
CA ALA A 125 -8.51 -2.41 12.09
C ALA A 125 -9.05 -2.57 10.65
N MET A 126 -10.33 -2.28 10.44
CA MET A 126 -10.94 -2.22 9.11
C MET A 126 -10.28 -1.14 8.23
N SER A 127 -10.05 0.07 8.77
CA SER A 127 -9.36 1.13 8.04
C SER A 127 -7.94 0.74 7.65
N PHE A 128 -7.21 0.04 8.52
CA PHE A 128 -5.89 -0.53 8.21
C PHE A 128 -5.97 -1.51 7.04
N ALA A 129 -6.93 -2.44 7.09
CA ALA A 129 -7.11 -3.46 6.06
C ALA A 129 -7.39 -2.84 4.67
N PHE A 130 -8.31 -1.89 4.59
CA PHE A 130 -8.67 -1.26 3.31
C PHE A 130 -7.55 -0.38 2.76
N LEU A 131 -6.91 0.44 3.60
CA LEU A 131 -5.86 1.35 3.13
C LEU A 131 -4.64 0.59 2.61
N THR A 132 -4.23 -0.49 3.28
CA THR A 132 -3.13 -1.33 2.82
C THR A 132 -3.45 -2.02 1.49
N SER A 133 -4.69 -2.50 1.32
CA SER A 133 -5.16 -3.09 0.06
C SER A 133 -5.13 -2.10 -1.11
N ILE A 134 -5.73 -0.92 -0.91
CA ILE A 134 -5.78 0.15 -1.91
C ILE A 134 -4.36 0.56 -2.30
N LEU A 135 -3.47 0.72 -1.32
CA LEU A 135 -2.09 1.11 -1.57
C LEU A 135 -1.34 0.06 -2.39
N GLY A 136 -1.45 -1.23 -2.03
CA GLY A 136 -0.81 -2.32 -2.75
C GLY A 136 -1.27 -2.44 -4.21
N VAL A 137 -2.59 -2.37 -4.44
CA VAL A 137 -3.17 -2.38 -5.79
C VAL A 137 -2.76 -1.14 -6.59
N THR A 138 -2.83 0.04 -5.99
CA THR A 138 -2.47 1.31 -6.66
C THR A 138 -1.01 1.29 -7.11
N VAL A 139 -0.08 0.90 -6.25
CA VAL A 139 1.34 0.78 -6.60
C VAL A 139 1.54 -0.21 -7.73
N SER A 140 0.88 -1.37 -7.67
CA SER A 140 0.95 -2.39 -8.73
C SER A 140 0.50 -1.84 -10.09
N VAL A 141 -0.65 -1.18 -10.13
CA VAL A 141 -1.19 -0.58 -11.37
C VAL A 141 -0.23 0.48 -11.91
N LEU A 142 0.27 1.38 -11.06
CA LEU A 142 1.21 2.42 -11.48
C LEU A 142 2.51 1.82 -12.04
N LEU A 143 3.04 0.75 -11.43
CA LEU A 143 4.22 0.05 -11.93
C LEU A 143 3.99 -0.58 -13.30
N LEU A 144 2.84 -1.25 -13.50
CA LEU A 144 2.52 -1.92 -14.76
C LEU A 144 2.23 -0.92 -15.88
N VAL A 145 1.50 0.14 -15.60
CA VAL A 145 1.23 1.22 -16.56
C VAL A 145 2.52 1.95 -16.95
N SER A 146 3.44 2.15 -16.00
CA SER A 146 4.74 2.79 -16.29
C SER A 146 5.70 1.92 -17.12
N LEU A 147 5.40 0.63 -17.25
CA LEU A 147 6.20 -0.32 -18.00
C LEU A 147 5.77 -0.46 -19.46
N ASN A 148 4.48 -0.25 -19.74
CA ASN A 148 3.90 -0.19 -21.08
C ASN A 148 4.37 1.07 -21.84
#